data_AF-A0A7L9QHQ3-F1
#
_entry.id   AF-A0A7L9QHQ3-F1
#
_cell.length_a   1.000
_cell.length_b   1.000
_cell.length_c   1.000
_cell.angle_alpha   90.00
_cell.angle_beta   90.00
_cell.angle_gamma   90.00
#
_symmetry.space_group_name_H-M   'P 1'
#
loop_
_entity.id
_entity.type
_entity.pdbx_description
1 polymer ?
#
loop_
_entity_poly.entity_id
_entity_poly.type
_entity_poly.pdbx_seq_one_letter_code
_entity_poly.pdbx_strand_id
1 'polypeptide(L)' 'GDASIYYTLVRMAQPWSLRYPLVDGQGNFGSPGNDPPAAMRYTEARLTPLAME' A
#
# COMPACT_ATOMS: atom_id res chain seq x y z
N GLY A 1 -1.31 -12.52 12.87
CA GLY A 1 -0.43 -13.07 11.82
C GLY A 1 -0.51 -12.25 10.54
N ASP A 2 -1.73 -11.81 10.23
CA ASP A 2 -2.18 -10.87 9.20
C ASP A 2 -1.45 -9.52 9.13
N ALA A 3 -1.03 -8.94 10.27
CA ALA A 3 -0.42 -7.61 10.28
C ALA A 3 0.80 -7.48 9.36
N SER A 4 1.67 -8.50 9.32
CA SER A 4 2.85 -8.51 8.44
C SER A 4 2.49 -8.46 6.95
N ILE A 5 1.40 -9.12 6.56
CA ILE A 5 0.88 -9.15 5.18
C ILE A 5 0.37 -7.76 4.82
N TYR A 6 -0.49 -7.18 5.66
CA TYR A 6 -1.08 -5.88 5.38
C TYR A 6 -0.03 -4.77 5.36
N TYR A 7 0.92 -4.76 6.30
CA TYR A 7 1.99 -3.77 6.30
C TYR A 7 2.87 -3.83 5.06
N THR A 8 3.15 -5.03 4.55
CA THR A 8 3.90 -5.19 3.30
C THR A 8 3.11 -4.64 2.13
N LEU A 9 1.82 -4.98 2.02
CA LEU A 9 0.93 -4.45 0.98
C LEU A 9 0.87 -2.92 1.01
N VAL A 10 0.68 -2.32 2.20
CA VAL A 10 0.62 -0.87 2.36
C VAL A 10 1.93 -0.22 1.91
N ARG A 11 3.08 -0.78 2.32
CA ARG A 11 4.40 -0.24 1.94
C ARG A 11 4.63 -0.28 0.42
N MET A 12 4.12 -1.31 -0.27
CA MET A 12 4.24 -1.43 -1.73
C MET A 12 3.34 -0.46 -2.51
N ALA A 13 2.30 0.09 -1.87
CA ALA A 13 1.39 1.07 -2.46
C ALA A 13 1.84 2.54 -2.24
N GLN A 14 2.80 2.79 -1.35
CA GLN A 14 3.23 4.14 -0.98
C GLN A 14 4.26 4.70 -1.97
N PRO A 15 3.96 5.78 -2.73
CA PRO A 15 4.87 6.33 -3.75
C PRO A 15 6.14 7.00 -3.18
N TRP A 16 6.15 7.34 -1.89
CA TRP A 16 7.36 7.81 -1.20
C TRP A 16 8.25 6.67 -0.70
N SER A 17 7.72 5.45 -0.57
CA SER A 17 8.46 4.28 -0.09
C SER A 17 9.12 3.51 -1.24
N LEU A 18 8.50 3.48 -2.42
CA LEU A 18 9.03 2.85 -3.63
C LEU A 18 9.04 3.82 -4.79
N ARG A 19 10.16 3.88 -5.52
CA ARG A 19 10.29 4.71 -6.73
C ARG A 19 9.28 4.33 -7.82
N TYR A 20 8.98 3.03 -7.91
CA TYR A 20 7.97 2.45 -8.78
C TYR A 20 7.09 1.50 -7.96
N PRO A 21 5.88 1.94 -7.54
CA PRO A 21 4.97 1.11 -6.76
C PRO A 21 4.53 -0.16 -7.50
N LEU A 22 4.40 -1.25 -6.74
CA LEU A 22 3.92 -2.54 -7.27
C LEU A 22 2.43 -2.79 -6.97
N VAL A 23 1.88 -2.01 -6.04
CA VAL A 23 0.46 -2.02 -5.68
C VAL A 23 -0.14 -0.66 -6.01
N ASP A 24 -1.29 -0.67 -6.70
CA ASP A 24 -2.16 0.49 -6.88
C ASP A 24 -3.22 0.44 -5.79
N GLY A 25 -3.15 1.38 -4.84
CA GLY A 25 -4.01 1.42 -3.66
C GLY A 25 -4.99 2.59 -3.71
N GLN A 26 -6.26 2.33 -3.36
CA GLN A 26 -7.29 3.35 -3.17
C GLN A 26 -7.74 3.39 -1.71
N GLY A 27 -7.75 4.58 -1.11
CA GLY A 27 -8.09 4.80 0.30
C GLY A 27 -6.93 5.42 1.08
N ASN A 28 -6.98 5.35 2.40
CA ASN A 28 -5.92 5.88 3.26
C ASN A 28 -4.80 4.85 3.48
N PHE A 29 -3.68 5.03 2.78
CA PHE A 29 -2.44 4.24 2.91
C PHE A 29 -1.36 4.92 3.77
N GLY A 30 -1.77 5.87 4.61
CA GLY A 30 -0.90 6.67 5.47
C GLY A 30 -0.30 7.87 4.75
N SER A 31 0.66 8.51 5.40
CA SER A 31 1.43 9.63 4.84
C SER A 31 2.94 9.40 5.03
N PRO A 32 3.81 10.20 4.38
CA PRO A 32 5.25 10.19 4.69
C PRO A 32 5.57 10.60 6.13
N GLY A 33 4.62 11.23 6.83
CA GLY A 33 4.72 11.60 8.23
C GLY A 33 4.27 10.47 9.15
N ASN A 34 3.43 10.82 10.13
CA ASN A 34 2.99 9.90 11.19
C ASN A 34 1.53 9.45 11.06
N ASP A 35 0.87 9.73 9.93
CA ASP A 35 -0.52 9.31 9.74
C ASP A 35 -0.58 7.81 9.41
N PRO A 36 -1.24 6.99 10.24
CA PRO A 36 -1.31 5.55 9.99
C PRO A 36 -2.25 5.23 8.82
N PRO A 37 -2.00 4.12 8.11
CA PRO A 37 -2.95 3.59 7.14
C PRO A 37 -4.26 3.18 7.83
N ALA A 38 -5.38 3.27 7.11
CA ALA A 38 -6.64 2.74 7.58
C ALA A 38 -6.58 1.21 7.73
N ALA A 39 -7.53 0.63 8.47
CA ALA A 39 -7.67 -0.83 8.57
C ALA A 39 -7.97 -1.46 7.20
N MET A 40 -7.56 -2.71 6.98
CA MET A 40 -7.64 -3.43 5.69
C MET A 40 -9.04 -3.49 5.05
N ARG A 41 -10.11 -3.33 5.83
CA ARG A 41 -11.50 -3.31 5.33
C ARG A 41 -11.93 -1.98 4.71
N TYR A 42 -11.10 -0.94 4.82
CA TYR A 42 -11.36 0.42 4.32
C TYR A 42 -10.36 0.83 3.23
N THR A 43 -9.62 -0.13 2.68
CA THR A 43 -8.67 0.08 1.59
C THR A 43 -8.92 -0.92 0.48
N GLU A 44 -8.75 -0.48 -0.76
CA GLU A 44 -8.81 -1.32 -1.95
C GLU A 44 -7.42 -1.35 -2.60
N ALA A 45 -7.05 -2.47 -3.20
CA ALA A 45 -5.73 -2.65 -3.80
C ALA A 45 -5.80 -3.56 -5.04
N ARG A 46 -5.01 -3.23 -6.06
CA ARG A 46 -4.77 -4.05 -7.26
C ARG A 46 -3.29 -3.96 -7.68
N LEU A 47 -2.87 -4.82 -8.61
CA LEU A 47 -1.51 -4.80 -9.14
C LEU A 47 -1.31 -3.59 -10.07
N THR A 48 -0.14 -2.95 -10.00
CA THR A 48 0.26 -1.96 -11.02
C THR A 48 0.65 -2.67 -12.32
N PRO A 49 0.66 -1.97 -13.47
CA PRO A 49 1.14 -2.56 -14.73
C PRO A 49 2.56 -3.13 -14.64
N LEU A 50 3.47 -2.47 -13.89
CA LEU A 50 4.84 -2.92 -13.69
C LEU A 50 4.92 -4.22 -12.87
N ALA A 51 3.95 -4.48 -12.00
CA ALA A 51 3.89 -5.72 -11.23
C ALA A 51 3.36 -6.93 -12.02
N MET A 52 2.83 -6.68 -13.23
CA MET A 52 2.27 -7.70 -14.14
C MET A 52 3.21 -8.09 -15.28
N GLU A 53 4.36 -7.42 -15.39
CA GLU A 53 5.44 -7.74 -16.32
C GLU A 53 6.33 -8.85 -15.76
#